data_AF-W4H1H2-F1
#
_entry.id   AF-W4H1H2-F1
#
_cell.length_a   1.000
_cell.length_b   1.000
_cell.length_c   1.000
_cell.angle_alpha   90.00
_cell.angle_beta   90.00
_cell.angle_gamma   90.00
#
_symmetry.space_group_name_H-M   'P 1'
#
loop_
_entity.id
_entity.type
_entity.pdbx_description
1 polymer ?
#
loop_
_entity_poly.entity_id
_entity_poly.type
_entity_poly.pdbx_seq_one_letter_code
_entity_poly.pdbx_strand_id
1 'polypeptide(L)'
;MTTELDAAIAFVAKARPRALTVGEKLDIIRLQAHFCKPEIKDVSNHVATILGRSNKTIQTVWSQYCNDGTFNVAKTRSNKSTHATRVPGTQAVMTLVLDLLRTKRLTNSRVVVRDVMELLCEHGHLDVEKENPTDQRPSLRATQTFFKRRGFMRRKKKGLDIYMKLVVHALQEDTPRTIIYLDESFIHHKYKLQHCFRSRRYPDGNLLRRPN
;
A
#
# COMPACT_ATOMS: atom_id res chain seq x y z
N MET A 1 -24.29 35.83 -32.76
CA MET A 1 -23.53 35.01 -33.73
C MET A 1 -22.12 34.64 -33.27
N THR A 2 -21.46 35.40 -32.39
CA THR A 2 -20.12 35.05 -31.87
C THR A 2 -20.13 33.85 -30.92
N THR A 3 -21.19 33.70 -30.13
CA THR A 3 -21.33 32.64 -29.11
C THR A 3 -21.33 31.22 -29.67
N GLU A 4 -21.90 31.01 -30.86
CA GLU A 4 -21.97 29.69 -31.50
C GLU A 4 -20.61 29.27 -32.08
N LEU A 5 -19.86 30.23 -32.64
CA LEU A 5 -18.51 30.00 -33.16
C LEU A 5 -17.54 29.67 -32.02
N ASP A 6 -17.62 30.40 -30.91
CA ASP A 6 -16.81 30.15 -29.72
C ASP A 6 -17.13 28.78 -29.09
N ALA A 7 -18.40 28.37 -29.09
CA ALA A 7 -18.82 27.06 -28.64
C ALA A 7 -18.26 25.93 -29.52
N ALA A 8 -18.21 26.13 -30.84
CA ALA A 8 -17.62 25.18 -31.77
C ALA A 8 -16.10 25.02 -31.53
N ILE A 9 -15.37 26.12 -31.31
CA ILE A 9 -13.94 26.11 -30.98
C ILE A 9 -13.70 25.35 -29.66
N ALA A 10 -14.52 25.62 -28.64
CA ALA A 10 -14.44 24.93 -27.35
C ALA A 10 -14.73 23.43 -27.46
N PHE A 11 -15.70 23.04 -28.31
CA PHE A 11 -16.01 21.64 -28.58
C PHE A 11 -14.81 20.89 -29.20
N VAL A 12 -14.17 21.49 -30.21
CA VAL A 12 -12.97 20.92 -30.85
C VAL A 12 -11.83 20.79 -29.85
N ALA A 13 -11.61 21.80 -29.01
CA ALA A 13 -10.58 21.76 -27.96
C ALA A 13 -10.82 20.64 -26.94
N LYS A 14 -12.09 20.35 -26.61
CA LYS A 14 -12.46 19.28 -25.67
C LYS A 14 -12.35 17.88 -26.28
N ALA A 15 -12.73 17.71 -27.54
CA ALA A 15 -12.72 16.42 -28.22
C ALA A 15 -11.31 15.99 -28.66
N ARG A 16 -10.43 16.94 -28.99
CA ARG A 16 -9.09 16.61 -29.51
C ARG A 16 -8.15 16.08 -28.43
N PRO A 17 -7.42 14.98 -28.68
CA PRO A 17 -6.36 14.53 -27.80
C PRO A 17 -5.18 15.52 -27.80
N ARG A 18 -4.39 15.48 -26.72
CA ARG A 18 -3.15 16.26 -26.61
C ARG A 18 -2.05 15.78 -27.57
N ALA A 19 -2.03 14.49 -27.90
CA ALA A 19 -1.09 13.92 -28.85
C ALA A 19 -1.57 14.12 -30.29
N LEU A 20 -0.68 14.55 -31.19
CA LEU A 20 -1.00 14.73 -32.60
C LEU A 20 -1.00 13.39 -33.33
N THR A 21 -2.08 13.15 -34.07
CA THR A 21 -2.20 12.04 -35.03
C THR A 21 -1.38 12.32 -36.30
N VAL A 22 -1.12 11.30 -37.12
CA VAL A 22 -0.43 11.49 -38.41
C VAL A 22 -1.24 12.40 -39.33
N GLY A 23 -2.56 12.23 -39.37
CA GLY A 23 -3.44 13.10 -40.17
C GLY A 23 -3.28 14.58 -39.80
N GLU A 24 -3.36 14.90 -38.50
CA GLU A 24 -3.16 16.27 -38.03
C GLU A 24 -1.77 16.83 -38.37
N LYS A 25 -0.72 16.00 -38.35
CA LYS A 25 0.64 16.42 -38.77
C LYS A 25 0.69 16.74 -40.26
N LEU A 26 0.05 15.92 -41.10
CA LEU A 26 -0.04 16.16 -42.54
C LEU A 26 -0.84 17.44 -42.85
N ASP A 27 -1.92 17.69 -42.12
CA ASP A 27 -2.71 18.92 -42.26
C ASP A 27 -1.90 20.16 -41.91
N ILE A 28 -1.10 20.11 -40.83
CA ILE A 28 -0.16 21.19 -40.46
C ILE A 28 0.77 21.51 -41.62
N ILE A 29 1.39 20.48 -42.20
CA ILE A 29 2.38 20.65 -43.29
C ILE A 29 1.71 21.19 -44.55
N ARG A 30 0.54 20.67 -44.90
CA ARG A 30 -0.23 21.14 -46.05
C ARG A 30 -0.58 22.62 -45.90
N LEU A 31 -1.04 23.03 -44.72
CA LEU A 31 -1.38 24.43 -44.44
C LEU A 31 -0.14 25.32 -44.47
N GLN A 32 0.95 24.88 -43.86
CA GLN A 32 2.21 25.63 -43.84
C GLN A 32 2.78 25.81 -45.25
N ALA A 33 2.77 24.75 -46.07
CA ALA A 33 3.17 24.83 -47.47
C ALA A 33 2.24 25.74 -48.30
N HIS A 34 0.94 25.74 -48.02
CA HIS A 34 -0.03 26.60 -48.70
C HIS A 34 0.20 28.08 -48.42
N PHE A 35 0.46 28.44 -47.15
CA PHE A 35 0.67 29.83 -46.73
C PHE A 35 2.11 30.35 -46.94
N CYS A 36 3.09 29.46 -47.14
CA CYS A 36 4.42 29.86 -47.60
C CYS A 36 4.43 30.36 -49.05
N LYS A 37 3.54 29.88 -49.93
CA LYS A 37 3.45 30.32 -51.33
C LYS A 37 3.11 31.81 -51.52
N PRO A 38 2.17 32.40 -50.75
CA PRO A 38 1.84 33.83 -50.84
C PRO A 38 2.74 34.78 -50.01
N GLU A 39 3.92 34.37 -49.52
CA GLU A 39 4.84 35.22 -48.72
C GLU A 39 4.21 35.93 -47.50
N ILE A 40 3.30 35.26 -46.79
CA ILE A 40 2.76 35.79 -45.54
C ILE A 40 3.86 35.77 -44.46
N LYS A 41 4.11 36.92 -43.81
CA LYS A 41 5.02 36.98 -42.65
C LYS A 41 4.42 36.18 -41.48
N ASP A 42 5.25 35.39 -40.79
CA ASP A 42 4.87 34.55 -39.65
C ASP A 42 3.84 33.45 -39.91
N VAL A 43 4.01 32.70 -41.02
CA VAL A 43 3.18 31.55 -41.41
C VAL A 43 2.88 30.58 -40.25
N SER A 44 3.87 30.25 -39.42
CA SER A 44 3.67 29.29 -38.32
C SER A 44 2.72 29.81 -37.23
N ASN A 45 2.72 31.12 -36.95
CA ASN A 45 1.76 31.72 -36.02
C ASN A 45 0.35 31.74 -36.62
N HIS A 46 0.23 32.00 -37.91
CA HIS A 46 -1.06 32.00 -38.61
C HIS A 46 -1.69 30.59 -38.65
N VAL A 47 -0.88 29.56 -38.93
CA VAL A 47 -1.33 28.17 -38.87
C VAL A 47 -1.68 27.75 -37.43
N ALA A 48 -0.96 28.28 -36.44
CA ALA A 48 -1.23 28.04 -35.01
C ALA A 48 -2.60 28.53 -34.58
N THR A 49 -2.99 29.74 -35.01
CA THR A 49 -4.30 30.30 -34.70
C THR A 49 -5.43 29.54 -35.40
N ILE A 50 -5.25 29.17 -36.67
CA ILE A 50 -6.25 28.39 -37.44
C ILE A 50 -6.48 27.01 -36.81
N LEU A 51 -5.41 26.29 -36.45
CA LEU A 51 -5.52 24.92 -35.93
C LEU A 51 -5.77 24.85 -34.42
N GLY A 52 -5.64 25.97 -33.71
CA GLY A 52 -5.72 26.03 -32.24
C GLY A 52 -4.59 25.26 -31.56
N ARG A 53 -3.38 25.24 -32.14
CA ARG A 53 -2.20 24.55 -31.60
C ARG A 53 -1.09 25.55 -31.31
N SER A 54 -0.12 25.20 -30.48
CA SER A 54 0.96 26.12 -30.15
C SER A 54 1.94 26.25 -31.32
N ASN A 55 2.49 27.44 -31.55
CA ASN A 55 3.49 27.68 -32.61
C ASN A 55 4.69 26.70 -32.47
N LYS A 56 5.15 26.44 -31.24
CA LYS A 56 6.21 25.45 -30.96
C LYS A 56 5.89 24.07 -31.54
N THR A 57 4.65 23.59 -31.43
CA THR A 57 4.26 22.29 -31.99
C THR A 57 4.30 22.27 -33.51
N ILE A 58 3.87 23.34 -34.16
CA ILE A 58 3.89 23.47 -35.62
C ILE A 58 5.32 23.51 -36.15
N GLN A 59 6.19 24.33 -35.55
CA GLN A 59 7.61 24.39 -35.89
C GLN A 59 8.30 23.05 -35.71
N THR A 60 7.96 22.31 -34.65
CA THR A 60 8.50 20.97 -34.40
C THR A 60 8.05 19.95 -35.45
N VAL A 61 6.78 19.99 -35.88
CA VAL A 61 6.28 19.11 -36.94
C VAL A 61 6.91 19.45 -38.28
N TRP A 62 7.07 20.74 -38.57
CA TRP A 62 7.75 21.21 -39.78
C TRP A 62 9.23 20.82 -39.82
N SER A 63 9.95 20.94 -38.70
CA SER A 63 11.35 20.50 -38.64
C SER A 63 11.49 18.98 -38.76
N GLN A 64 10.59 18.21 -38.15
CA GLN A 64 10.53 16.76 -38.34
C GLN A 64 10.29 16.37 -39.80
N TYR A 65 9.42 17.12 -40.50
CA TYR A 65 9.22 16.92 -41.94
C TYR A 65 10.49 17.16 -42.74
N CYS A 66 11.15 18.30 -42.53
CA CYS A 66 12.37 18.67 -43.26
C CYS A 66 13.53 17.70 -43.01
N ASN A 67 13.63 17.12 -41.82
CA ASN A 67 14.73 16.25 -41.43
C ASN A 67 14.49 14.77 -41.77
N ASP A 68 13.32 14.23 -41.41
CA ASP A 68 13.10 12.78 -41.37
C ASP A 68 12.11 12.28 -42.44
N GLY A 69 11.30 13.17 -43.03
CA GLY A 69 10.29 12.84 -44.04
C GLY A 69 9.19 11.86 -43.61
N THR A 70 9.20 11.40 -42.36
CA THR A 70 8.32 10.35 -41.84
C THR A 70 7.73 10.75 -40.49
N PHE A 71 6.43 10.50 -40.30
CA PHE A 71 5.75 10.82 -39.04
C PHE A 71 5.42 9.57 -38.26
N ASN A 72 6.11 9.37 -37.14
CA ASN A 72 5.68 8.39 -36.15
C ASN A 72 4.50 8.95 -35.32
N VAL A 73 3.44 8.14 -35.16
CA VAL A 73 2.35 8.42 -34.23
C VAL A 73 2.92 8.35 -32.82
N ALA A 74 2.84 9.45 -32.07
CA ALA A 74 3.12 9.39 -30.65
C ALA A 74 2.04 8.51 -30.00
N LYS A 75 2.41 7.30 -29.55
CA LYS A 75 1.50 6.46 -28.76
C LYS A 75 1.08 7.26 -27.53
N THR A 76 -0.22 7.41 -27.33
CA THR A 76 -0.75 8.02 -26.10
C THR A 76 -0.13 7.32 -24.91
N ARG A 77 0.44 8.08 -23.96
CA ARG A 77 1.04 7.54 -22.74
C ARG A 77 -0.01 6.71 -22.01
N SER A 78 0.08 5.40 -22.14
CA SER A 78 -0.82 4.47 -21.47
C SER A 78 -0.15 4.08 -20.16
N ASN A 79 -0.85 4.26 -19.04
CA ASN A 79 -0.39 3.78 -17.72
C ASN A 79 -0.39 2.24 -17.61
N LYS A 80 -0.53 1.52 -18.73
CA LYS A 80 -0.50 0.06 -18.83
C LYS A 80 0.91 -0.51 -19.08
N SER A 81 1.96 0.32 -18.95
CA SER A 81 3.33 -0.16 -19.02
C SER A 81 3.63 -1.09 -17.83
N THR A 82 3.82 -2.37 -18.10
CA THR A 82 4.27 -3.36 -17.10
C THR A 82 5.75 -3.11 -16.83
N HIS A 83 6.05 -2.31 -15.81
CA HIS A 83 7.41 -2.11 -15.34
C HIS A 83 7.90 -3.35 -14.58
N ALA A 84 9.19 -3.67 -14.74
CA ALA A 84 9.84 -4.73 -13.98
C ALA A 84 9.66 -4.46 -12.48
N THR A 85 9.18 -5.47 -11.76
CA THR A 85 8.91 -5.37 -10.32
C THR A 85 10.09 -5.93 -9.56
N ARG A 86 10.48 -5.25 -8.47
CA ARG A 86 11.63 -5.68 -7.64
C ARG A 86 11.52 -7.12 -7.14
N VAL A 87 10.32 -7.55 -6.76
CA VAL A 87 10.05 -8.97 -6.45
C VAL A 87 9.60 -9.67 -7.74
N PRO A 88 10.29 -10.72 -8.19
CA PRO A 88 9.88 -11.45 -9.38
C PRO A 88 8.57 -12.21 -9.14
N GLY A 89 7.69 -12.17 -10.14
CA GLY A 89 6.43 -12.90 -10.16
C GLY A 89 6.56 -14.36 -10.59
N THR A 90 7.70 -15.01 -10.35
CA THR A 90 7.98 -16.37 -10.82
C THR A 90 7.31 -17.43 -9.93
N GLN A 91 7.13 -18.64 -10.48
CA GLN A 91 6.57 -19.77 -9.73
C GLN A 91 7.48 -20.21 -8.58
N ALA A 92 8.81 -20.15 -8.77
CA ALA A 92 9.80 -20.49 -7.75
C ALA A 92 9.68 -19.62 -6.49
N VAL A 93 9.51 -18.30 -6.66
CA VAL A 93 9.26 -17.38 -5.53
C VAL A 93 7.96 -17.75 -4.81
N MET A 94 6.92 -18.12 -5.56
CA MET A 94 5.63 -18.50 -4.98
C MET A 94 5.72 -19.81 -4.19
N THR A 95 6.43 -20.82 -4.67
CA THR A 95 6.61 -22.09 -3.95
C THR A 95 7.35 -21.88 -2.64
N LEU A 96 8.44 -21.11 -2.63
CA LEU A 96 9.18 -20.76 -1.42
C LEU A 96 8.31 -20.05 -0.37
N VAL A 97 7.53 -19.06 -0.81
CA VAL A 97 6.61 -18.33 0.07
C VAL A 97 5.53 -19.26 0.63
N LEU A 98 4.96 -20.16 -0.18
CA LEU A 98 3.93 -21.10 0.26
C LEU A 98 4.49 -22.12 1.26
N ASP A 99 5.72 -22.61 1.07
CA ASP A 99 6.36 -23.54 1.99
C ASP A 99 6.66 -22.89 3.35
N LEU A 100 7.12 -21.63 3.35
CA LEU A 100 7.22 -20.85 4.58
C LEU A 100 5.85 -20.68 5.26
N LEU A 101 4.79 -20.40 4.50
CA LEU A 101 3.45 -20.27 5.09
C LEU A 101 2.92 -21.60 5.64
N ARG A 102 3.27 -22.74 5.02
CA ARG A 102 2.92 -24.08 5.51
C ARG A 102 3.61 -24.38 6.83
N THR A 103 4.92 -24.18 6.93
CA THR A 103 5.68 -24.41 8.18
C THR A 103 5.15 -23.54 9.32
N LYS A 104 4.86 -22.26 9.04
CA LYS A 104 4.34 -21.33 10.05
C LYS A 104 2.90 -21.62 10.47
N ARG A 105 2.09 -22.24 9.61
CA ARG A 105 0.76 -22.75 9.98
C ARG A 105 0.86 -23.92 10.96
N LEU A 106 1.82 -24.83 10.76
CA LEU A 106 2.07 -25.94 11.70
C LEU A 106 2.46 -25.42 13.08
N THR A 107 3.32 -24.40 13.13
CA THR A 107 3.75 -23.77 14.40
C THR A 107 2.78 -22.71 14.92
N ASN A 108 1.58 -22.58 14.33
CA ASN A 108 0.59 -21.54 14.64
C ASN A 108 1.17 -20.12 14.78
N SER A 109 2.22 -19.83 14.01
CA SER A 109 2.97 -18.59 14.09
C SER A 109 2.56 -17.63 12.98
N ARG A 110 2.52 -16.33 13.29
CA ARG A 110 2.20 -15.29 12.31
C ARG A 110 3.41 -15.03 11.41
N VAL A 111 3.17 -14.85 10.12
CA VAL A 111 4.20 -14.46 9.15
C VAL A 111 4.13 -12.95 8.88
N VAL A 112 5.28 -12.30 8.97
CA VAL A 112 5.46 -10.88 8.64
C VAL A 112 6.13 -10.75 7.27
N VAL A 113 5.85 -9.65 6.57
CA VAL A 113 6.47 -9.36 5.25
C VAL A 113 8.00 -9.28 5.34
N ARG A 114 8.53 -8.90 6.52
CA ARG A 114 9.97 -8.89 6.80
C ARG A 114 10.57 -10.28 6.70
N ASP A 115 9.95 -11.28 7.34
CA ASP A 115 10.40 -12.67 7.31
C ASP A 115 10.46 -13.22 5.88
N VAL A 116 9.48 -12.84 5.06
CA VAL A 116 9.44 -13.24 3.64
C VAL A 116 10.52 -12.53 2.84
N MET A 117 10.75 -11.23 3.09
CA MET A 117 11.81 -10.49 2.42
C MET A 117 13.18 -11.11 2.73
N GLU A 118 13.40 -11.52 3.97
CA GLU A 118 14.63 -12.20 4.40
C GLU A 118 14.78 -13.55 3.71
N LEU A 119 13.73 -14.38 3.68
CA LEU A 119 13.74 -15.65 2.93
C LEU A 119 14.10 -15.44 1.45
N LEU A 120 13.52 -14.43 0.80
CA LEU A 120 13.78 -14.15 -0.62
C LEU A 120 15.21 -13.61 -0.85
N CYS A 121 15.79 -12.95 0.15
CA CYS A 121 17.18 -12.52 0.13
C CYS A 121 18.13 -13.72 0.26
N GLU A 122 17.83 -14.66 1.17
CA GLU A 122 18.61 -15.89 1.37
C GLU A 122 18.64 -16.77 0.10
N HIS A 123 17.54 -16.81 -0.64
CA HIS A 123 17.43 -17.59 -1.89
C HIS A 123 17.89 -16.82 -3.13
N GLY A 124 18.46 -15.61 -2.97
CA GLY A 124 19.01 -14.80 -4.07
C GLY A 124 17.98 -14.22 -5.03
N HIS A 125 16.69 -14.19 -4.66
CA HIS A 125 15.62 -13.61 -5.48
C HIS A 125 15.43 -12.10 -5.24
N LEU A 126 15.99 -11.58 -4.16
CA LEU A 126 16.03 -10.16 -3.83
C LEU A 126 17.44 -9.79 -3.37
N ASP A 127 17.99 -8.75 -3.99
CA ASP A 127 19.19 -8.09 -3.49
C ASP A 127 18.77 -6.88 -2.66
N VAL A 128 19.03 -6.97 -1.35
CA VAL A 128 18.68 -5.94 -0.36
C VAL A 128 19.82 -5.83 0.63
N GLU A 129 20.41 -4.65 0.71
CA GLU A 129 21.43 -4.35 1.70
C GLU A 129 20.79 -4.23 3.09
N LYS A 130 21.12 -5.14 4.01
CA LYS A 130 20.51 -5.21 5.34
C LYS A 130 20.88 -4.00 6.23
N GLU A 131 21.97 -3.31 5.94
CA GLU A 131 22.42 -2.17 6.75
C GLU A 131 21.80 -0.85 6.29
N ASN A 132 21.28 -0.80 5.06
CA ASN A 132 20.81 0.41 4.44
C ASN A 132 19.28 0.58 4.55
N PRO A 133 18.78 1.49 5.40
CA PRO A 133 17.34 1.69 5.57
C PRO A 133 16.66 2.28 4.32
N THR A 134 17.44 2.94 3.46
CA THR A 134 16.93 3.51 2.20
C THR A 134 16.56 2.44 1.20
N ASP A 135 17.17 1.26 1.28
CA ASP A 135 16.92 0.14 0.37
C ASP A 135 15.94 -0.89 0.96
N GLN A 136 15.99 -1.09 2.28
CA GLN A 136 15.03 -1.95 2.99
C GLN A 136 13.58 -1.48 2.86
N ARG A 137 13.32 -0.18 3.02
CA ARG A 137 11.95 0.36 3.04
C ARG A 137 11.25 0.16 1.69
N PRO A 138 11.85 0.49 0.53
CA PRO A 138 11.30 0.16 -0.78
C PRO A 138 11.11 -1.34 -0.98
N SER A 139 12.06 -2.17 -0.54
CA SER A 139 11.98 -3.63 -0.64
C SER A 139 10.79 -4.20 0.11
N LEU A 140 10.58 -3.79 1.37
CA LEU A 140 9.40 -4.18 2.15
C LEU A 140 8.09 -3.77 1.48
N ARG A 141 8.04 -2.56 0.89
CA ARG A 141 6.86 -2.09 0.14
C ARG A 141 6.64 -2.92 -1.12
N ALA A 142 7.70 -3.29 -1.83
CA ALA A 142 7.63 -4.15 -3.00
C ALA A 142 7.09 -5.55 -2.65
N THR A 143 7.62 -6.17 -1.59
CA THR A 143 7.14 -7.46 -1.07
C THR A 143 5.69 -7.39 -0.60
N GLN A 144 5.30 -6.32 0.10
CA GLN A 144 3.90 -6.10 0.48
C GLN A 144 2.99 -5.97 -0.75
N THR A 145 3.44 -5.27 -1.78
CA THR A 145 2.68 -5.09 -3.02
C THR A 145 2.56 -6.40 -3.79
N PHE A 146 3.61 -7.22 -3.81
CA PHE A 146 3.59 -8.58 -4.35
C PHE A 146 2.50 -9.42 -3.68
N PHE A 147 2.43 -9.42 -2.34
CA PHE A 147 1.38 -10.12 -1.60
C PHE A 147 -0.03 -9.63 -1.94
N LYS A 148 -0.24 -8.31 -2.02
CA LYS A 148 -1.53 -7.73 -2.41
C LYS A 148 -1.94 -8.15 -3.83
N ARG A 149 -1.01 -8.10 -4.78
CA ARG A 149 -1.25 -8.50 -6.18
C ARG A 149 -1.60 -9.98 -6.31
N ARG A 150 -1.02 -10.82 -5.45
CA ARG A 150 -1.29 -12.27 -5.39
C ARG A 150 -2.54 -12.63 -4.57
N GLY A 151 -3.24 -11.65 -4.00
CA GLY A 151 -4.48 -11.86 -3.25
C GLY A 151 -4.29 -12.28 -1.79
N PHE A 152 -3.07 -12.25 -1.25
CA PHE A 152 -2.85 -12.56 0.16
C PHE A 152 -3.41 -11.45 1.05
N MET A 153 -4.25 -11.84 2.00
CA MET A 153 -4.88 -10.91 2.93
C MET A 153 -4.10 -10.85 4.25
N ARG A 154 -3.98 -9.64 4.79
CA ARG A 154 -3.47 -9.45 6.15
C ARG A 154 -4.54 -9.91 7.14
N ARG A 155 -4.23 -10.92 7.97
CA ARG A 155 -5.12 -11.31 9.08
C ARG A 155 -5.35 -10.11 10.01
N LYS A 156 -6.62 -9.78 10.27
CA LYS A 156 -7.03 -8.78 11.27
C LYS A 156 -6.46 -9.20 12.63
N LYS A 157 -5.87 -8.28 13.40
CA LYS A 157 -5.50 -8.54 14.80
C LYS A 157 -6.81 -8.79 15.56
N LYS A 158 -7.23 -10.05 15.70
CA LYS A 158 -8.04 -10.42 16.85
C LYS A 158 -7.10 -10.35 18.06
N GLY A 159 -7.56 -9.76 19.17
CA GLY A 159 -6.81 -9.79 20.43
C GLY A 159 -6.36 -11.21 20.71
N LEU A 160 -5.16 -11.34 21.29
CA LEU A 160 -4.44 -12.60 21.59
C LEU A 160 -5.41 -13.80 21.67
N ASP A 161 -5.26 -14.74 20.71
CA ASP A 161 -6.16 -15.88 20.53
C ASP A 161 -6.49 -16.46 21.91
N ILE A 162 -7.74 -16.36 22.33
CA ILE A 162 -8.21 -16.76 23.66
C ILE A 162 -7.76 -18.20 23.95
N TYR A 163 -7.72 -19.03 22.90
CA TYR A 163 -7.16 -20.37 22.90
C TYR A 163 -5.68 -20.43 23.28
N MET A 164 -4.82 -19.59 22.69
CA MET A 164 -3.38 -19.59 23.00
C MET A 164 -3.10 -19.07 24.41
N LYS A 165 -3.90 -18.10 24.90
CA LYS A 165 -3.87 -17.69 26.32
C LYS A 165 -4.21 -18.84 27.24
N LEU A 166 -5.27 -19.59 26.93
CA LEU A 166 -5.70 -20.75 27.71
C LEU A 166 -4.66 -21.87 27.68
N VAL A 167 -4.06 -22.16 26.53
CA VAL A 167 -3.01 -23.18 26.40
C VAL A 167 -1.73 -22.77 27.14
N VAL A 168 -1.30 -21.52 27.03
CA VAL A 168 -0.13 -21.02 27.78
C VAL A 168 -0.38 -21.01 29.29
N HIS A 169 -1.58 -20.63 29.73
CA HIS A 169 -1.98 -20.71 31.14
C HIS A 169 -2.00 -22.17 31.63
N ALA A 170 -2.61 -23.06 30.86
CA ALA A 170 -2.69 -24.49 31.19
C ALA A 170 -1.33 -25.21 31.19
N LEU A 171 -0.35 -24.69 30.43
CA LEU A 171 1.02 -25.21 30.42
C LEU A 171 1.93 -24.56 31.48
N GLN A 172 1.58 -23.38 31.99
CA GLN A 172 2.31 -22.66 33.05
C GLN A 172 1.79 -23.02 34.45
N GLU A 173 0.57 -23.52 34.57
CA GLU A 173 0.08 -24.12 35.80
C GLU A 173 0.75 -25.47 36.02
N ASP A 174 1.92 -25.45 36.66
CA ASP A 174 2.22 -26.47 37.66
C ASP A 174 1.04 -26.46 38.63
N THR A 175 0.07 -27.34 38.42
CA THR A 175 -1.09 -27.47 39.33
C THR A 175 -0.52 -27.55 40.74
N PRO A 176 -0.89 -26.65 41.68
CA PRO A 176 -0.43 -26.80 43.04
C PRO A 176 -0.93 -28.16 43.51
N ARG A 177 0.01 -29.07 43.77
CA ARG A 177 -0.31 -30.43 44.22
C ARG A 177 -1.28 -30.29 45.37
N THR A 178 -2.42 -30.97 45.31
CA THR A 178 -3.37 -31.00 46.42
C THR A 178 -2.65 -31.56 47.64
N ILE A 179 -2.30 -30.70 48.59
CA ILE A 179 -1.69 -31.13 49.84
C ILE A 179 -2.82 -31.69 50.70
N ILE A 180 -2.93 -33.01 50.74
CA ILE A 180 -3.89 -33.72 51.59
C ILE A 180 -3.22 -33.86 52.96
N TYR A 181 -3.69 -33.10 53.94
CA TYR A 181 -3.26 -33.23 55.33
C TYR A 181 -4.01 -34.42 55.94
N LEU A 182 -3.27 -35.45 56.34
CA LEU A 182 -3.83 -36.65 56.97
C LEU A 182 -3.93 -36.52 58.50
N ASP A 183 -3.50 -35.38 59.05
CA ASP A 183 -3.48 -35.06 60.48
C ASP A 183 -4.11 -33.68 60.78
N GLU A 184 -4.35 -33.39 62.07
CA GLU A 184 -5.02 -32.16 62.56
C GLU A 184 -4.26 -30.85 62.27
N SER A 185 -3.12 -30.92 61.58
CA SER A 185 -2.35 -29.75 61.14
C SER A 185 -3.13 -28.82 60.19
N PHE A 186 -4.20 -29.32 59.56
CA PHE A 186 -5.12 -28.56 58.70
C PHE A 186 -5.81 -27.38 59.43
N ILE A 187 -6.05 -27.53 60.73
CA ILE A 187 -6.81 -26.56 61.52
C ILE A 187 -5.95 -25.30 61.77
N HIS A 188 -4.64 -25.46 62.00
CA HIS A 188 -3.79 -24.37 62.52
C HIS A 188 -3.47 -23.24 61.52
N HIS A 189 -3.49 -23.47 60.21
CA HIS A 189 -3.13 -22.44 59.24
C HIS A 189 -4.20 -21.36 59.04
N LYS A 190 -5.49 -21.68 59.27
CA LYS A 190 -6.59 -20.72 59.08
C LYS A 190 -6.89 -19.84 60.30
N TYR A 191 -6.50 -20.24 61.51
CA TYR A 191 -6.75 -19.43 62.72
C TYR A 191 -5.70 -18.34 62.99
N LYS A 192 -4.55 -18.32 62.29
CA LYS A 192 -3.54 -17.26 62.46
C LYS A 192 -4.01 -15.85 62.06
N LEU A 193 -5.10 -15.72 61.32
CA LEU A 193 -5.64 -14.42 60.89
C LEU A 193 -6.76 -13.87 61.79
N GLN A 194 -7.26 -14.63 62.77
CA GLN A 194 -8.40 -14.21 63.60
C GLN A 194 -8.03 -13.63 64.98
N HIS A 195 -6.75 -13.64 65.37
CA HIS A 195 -6.34 -13.20 66.71
C HIS A 195 -5.68 -11.82 66.81
N CYS A 196 -5.60 -11.06 65.71
CA CYS A 196 -5.17 -9.66 65.72
C CYS A 196 -6.31 -8.76 65.22
N PHE A 197 -7.26 -8.41 66.11
CA PHE A 197 -8.05 -7.17 66.16
C PHE A 197 -9.37 -7.39 66.93
N ARG A 198 -9.29 -7.50 68.26
CA ARG A 198 -10.44 -7.21 69.12
C ARG A 198 -10.01 -6.46 70.37
N SER A 199 -9.73 -5.17 70.16
CA SER A 199 -9.86 -4.13 71.18
C SER A 199 -10.33 -2.86 70.47
N ARG A 200 -11.64 -2.62 70.47
CA ARG A 200 -12.19 -1.27 70.36
C ARG A 200 -12.84 -0.98 71.71
N ARG A 201 -12.27 -0.06 72.47
CA ARG A 201 -13.03 0.76 73.42
C ARG A 201 -13.25 2.11 72.74
N TYR A 202 -14.49 2.40 72.35
CA TYR A 202 -14.97 3.77 72.27
C TYR A 202 -15.69 4.06 73.60
N PRO A 203 -15.43 5.21 74.23
CA PRO A 203 -16.05 5.54 75.50
C PRO A 203 -17.49 5.97 75.26
N ASP A 204 -18.29 5.66 76.26
CA ASP A 204 -19.61 6.21 76.57
C ASP A 204 -20.79 5.75 75.70
N GLY A 205 -21.66 5.03 76.40
CA GLY A 205 -22.89 4.48 75.89
C GLY A 205 -23.89 5.55 75.51
N ASN A 206 -24.49 5.37 74.34
CA ASN A 206 -25.93 5.26 74.25
C ASN A 206 -26.30 4.57 72.94
N LEU A 207 -27.08 3.51 73.06
CA LEU A 207 -27.72 2.83 71.94
C LEU A 207 -29.08 3.48 71.70
N LEU A 208 -29.37 3.68 70.40
CA LEU A 208 -30.70 3.79 69.79
C LEU A 208 -31.40 5.15 69.98
N ARG A 209 -32.12 5.69 69.00
CA ARG A 209 -33.01 5.00 68.05
C ARG A 209 -33.28 5.88 66.83
N ARG A 210 -33.53 5.22 65.70
CA ARG A 210 -34.06 5.83 64.46
C ARG A 210 -35.36 6.62 64.72
N PRO A 211 -35.65 7.59 63.85
CA PRO A 211 -36.96 7.62 63.22
C PRO A 211 -36.89 7.53 61.70
N ASN A 212 -37.83 6.71 61.21
CA ASN A 212 -38.44 6.55 59.88
C ASN A 212 -37.55 6.49 58.63
#